data_AF-A0A953G8Y3-F1
#
_entry.id   AF-A0A953G8Y3-F1
#
_cell.length_a   1.000
_cell.length_b   1.000
_cell.length_c   1.000
_cell.angle_alpha   90.00
_cell.angle_beta   90.00
_cell.angle_gamma   90.00
#
_symmetry.space_group_name_H-M   'P 1'
#
loop_
_entity.id
_entity.type
_entity.pdbx_description
1 polymer ?
#
loop_
_entity_poly.entity_id
_entity_poly.type
_entity_poly.pdbx_seq_one_letter_code
_entity_poly.pdbx_strand_id
1 'polypeptide(L)'
;MSKQKKQVLITFDYELFLGNRSGSVDDCLIKPTNQILDVIEKHGERAIFFIDTTHLLTLEKYAEKYDACSNDLETVSAHIASISKRGHEIFPHLHPHWLDAEYLPQTNEWKLTGTDKYRFFHLNENERELIFTGSVELLNKFIKPHNPEYILDGYRAGGWCIQPFSAFEPYFKKHKIKYDFSVLGKFYLFSNAQY
;
A
#
# COMPACT_ATOMS: atom_id res chain seq x y z
N MET A 1 0.27 -7.04 -42.12
CA MET A 1 1.20 -6.83 -40.99
C MET A 1 0.43 -7.04 -39.70
N SER A 2 0.79 -8.01 -38.85
CA SER A 2 0.16 -8.13 -37.54
C SER A 2 0.60 -6.94 -36.69
N LYS A 3 -0.35 -6.23 -36.06
CA LYS A 3 0.00 -5.19 -35.08
C LYS A 3 0.82 -5.85 -33.97
N GLN A 4 1.96 -5.26 -33.64
CA GLN A 4 2.78 -5.69 -32.52
C GLN A 4 1.92 -5.63 -31.24
N LYS A 5 1.73 -6.78 -30.57
CA LYS A 5 1.05 -6.81 -29.28
C LYS A 5 1.92 -6.08 -28.26
N LYS A 6 1.38 -5.03 -27.65
CA LYS A 6 1.99 -4.36 -26.50
C LYS A 6 1.45 -5.02 -25.23
N GLN A 7 2.34 -5.34 -24.29
CA GLN A 7 1.95 -5.73 -22.95
C GLN A 7 1.75 -4.45 -22.13
N VAL A 8 0.65 -4.40 -21.38
CA VAL A 8 0.31 -3.28 -20.50
C VAL A 8 0.09 -3.85 -19.11
N LEU A 9 0.69 -3.23 -18.11
CA LEU A 9 0.40 -3.48 -16.70
C LEU A 9 -0.40 -2.29 -16.19
N ILE A 10 -1.55 -2.58 -15.58
CA ILE A 10 -2.39 -1.59 -14.93
C ILE A 10 -2.16 -1.72 -13.44
N THR A 11 -1.72 -0.64 -12.81
CA THR A 11 -1.38 -0.64 -11.39
C THR A 11 -2.00 0.55 -10.69
N PHE A 12 -2.48 0.35 -9.46
CA PHE A 12 -3.07 1.38 -8.63
C PHE A 12 -2.42 1.40 -7.27
N ASP A 13 -2.23 2.60 -6.71
CA ASP A 13 -1.90 2.77 -5.30
C ASP A 13 -3.25 2.84 -4.56
N TYR A 14 -3.44 1.91 -3.63
CA TYR A 14 -4.63 1.77 -2.80
C TYR A 14 -4.33 2.44 -1.47
N GLU A 15 -4.65 3.73 -1.38
CA GLU A 15 -4.22 4.61 -0.30
C GLU A 15 -5.24 5.71 0.00
N LEU A 16 -5.22 6.18 1.25
CA LEU A 16 -5.93 7.40 1.64
C LEU A 16 -5.18 8.64 1.12
N PHE A 17 -5.85 9.78 1.09
CA PHE A 17 -5.18 11.02 0.72
C PHE A 17 -4.09 11.38 1.73
N LEU A 18 -2.92 11.77 1.24
CA LEU A 18 -1.79 12.19 2.07
C LEU A 18 -1.79 13.70 2.38
N GLY A 19 -2.93 14.37 2.15
CA GLY A 19 -3.10 15.81 2.31
C GLY A 19 -3.68 16.23 3.65
N ASN A 20 -4.19 17.46 3.73
CA ASN A 20 -4.81 18.02 4.95
C ASN A 20 -5.99 17.21 5.49
N ARG A 21 -6.63 16.41 4.65
CA ARG A 21 -7.71 15.50 4.99
C ARG A 21 -7.40 14.16 4.36
N SER A 22 -7.35 13.10 5.15
CA SER A 22 -7.12 11.75 4.63
C SER A 22 -8.30 11.22 3.81
N GLY A 23 -9.48 11.81 4.01
CA GLY A 23 -10.73 11.22 3.57
C GLY A 23 -11.06 9.94 4.34
N SER A 24 -12.07 9.23 3.86
CA SER A 24 -12.59 8.00 4.48
C SER A 24 -12.16 6.76 3.71
N VAL A 25 -12.11 5.61 4.39
CA VAL A 25 -11.92 4.30 3.76
C VAL A 25 -12.92 4.06 2.64
N ASP A 26 -14.19 4.35 2.86
CA ASP A 26 -15.24 4.04 1.89
C ASP A 26 -15.12 4.87 0.60
N ASP A 27 -14.91 6.19 0.72
CA ASP A 27 -14.87 7.10 -0.43
C ASP A 27 -13.51 7.11 -1.15
N CYS A 28 -12.42 6.81 -0.44
CA CYS A 28 -11.07 6.82 -1.03
C CYS A 28 -10.62 5.43 -1.51
N LEU A 29 -11.06 4.36 -0.84
CA LEU A 29 -10.57 3.01 -1.11
C LEU A 29 -11.66 2.12 -1.72
N ILE A 30 -12.78 1.93 -1.03
CA ILE A 30 -13.74 0.87 -1.37
C ILE A 30 -14.53 1.18 -2.64
N LYS A 31 -15.29 2.29 -2.64
CA LYS A 31 -16.11 2.70 -3.78
C LYS A 31 -15.30 2.89 -5.06
N PRO A 32 -14.20 3.67 -5.10
CA PRO A 32 -13.46 3.91 -6.34
C PRO A 32 -12.78 2.63 -6.84
N THR A 33 -12.22 1.81 -5.96
CA THR A 33 -11.59 0.55 -6.38
C THR A 33 -12.62 -0.43 -6.93
N ASN A 34 -13.82 -0.53 -6.36
CA ASN A 34 -14.88 -1.37 -6.94
C ASN A 34 -15.29 -0.91 -8.34
N GLN A 35 -15.38 0.40 -8.59
CA GLN A 35 -15.62 0.94 -9.93
C GLN A 35 -14.50 0.59 -10.92
N ILE A 36 -13.24 0.66 -10.46
CA ILE A 36 -12.07 0.26 -11.26
C ILE A 36 -12.14 -1.24 -11.60
N LEU A 37 -12.41 -2.10 -10.60
CA LEU A 37 -12.52 -3.53 -10.79
C LEU A 37 -13.65 -3.87 -11.79
N ASP A 38 -14.81 -3.23 -11.66
CA ASP A 38 -15.94 -3.41 -12.59
C ASP A 38 -15.56 -3.08 -14.04
N VAL A 39 -14.71 -2.07 -14.26
CA VAL A 39 -14.23 -1.72 -15.61
C VAL A 39 -13.23 -2.74 -16.10
N ILE A 40 -12.22 -3.08 -15.29
CA ILE A 40 -11.14 -3.99 -15.67
C ILE A 40 -11.67 -5.40 -15.98
N GLU A 41 -12.58 -5.89 -15.15
CA GLU A 41 -13.15 -7.22 -15.29
C GLU A 41 -14.11 -7.34 -16.48
N LYS A 42 -14.80 -6.26 -16.87
CA LYS A 42 -15.58 -6.22 -18.12
C LYS A 42 -14.74 -6.51 -19.36
N HIS A 43 -13.44 -6.23 -19.29
CA HIS A 43 -12.48 -6.53 -20.35
C HIS A 43 -11.76 -7.87 -20.18
N GLY A 44 -12.07 -8.63 -19.12
CA GLY A 44 -11.38 -9.89 -18.81
C GLY A 44 -9.93 -9.70 -18.34
N GLU A 45 -9.54 -8.47 -18.01
CA GLU A 45 -8.18 -8.11 -17.63
C GLU A 45 -7.98 -8.19 -16.11
N ARG A 46 -6.73 -8.01 -15.66
CA ARG A 46 -6.35 -7.94 -14.24
C ARG A 46 -5.43 -6.75 -14.00
N ALA A 47 -5.26 -6.40 -12.72
CA ALA A 47 -4.45 -5.28 -12.28
C ALA A 47 -3.70 -5.60 -10.99
N ILE A 48 -2.75 -4.74 -10.67
CA ILE A 48 -1.96 -4.79 -9.44
C ILE A 48 -2.39 -3.64 -8.53
N PHE A 49 -2.68 -3.93 -7.28
CA PHE A 49 -3.01 -2.95 -6.25
C PHE A 49 -1.89 -2.91 -5.20
N PHE A 50 -1.23 -1.76 -5.08
CA PHE A 50 -0.21 -1.51 -4.07
C PHE A 50 -0.89 -0.93 -2.84
N ILE A 51 -1.02 -1.73 -1.77
CA ILE A 51 -1.77 -1.37 -0.56
C ILE A 51 -0.89 -0.57 0.36
N ASP A 52 -1.33 0.61 0.79
CA ASP A 52 -0.64 1.36 1.84
C ASP A 52 -0.76 0.64 3.20
N THR A 53 0.16 -0.29 3.43
CA THR A 53 0.14 -1.14 4.62
C THR A 53 0.60 -0.39 5.86
N THR A 54 1.34 0.71 5.70
CA THR A 54 1.72 1.58 6.82
C THR A 54 0.51 2.28 7.42
N HIS A 55 -0.46 2.71 6.60
CA HIS A 55 -1.77 3.16 7.09
C HIS A 55 -2.48 2.05 7.86
N LEU A 56 -2.53 0.83 7.32
CA LEU A 56 -3.26 -0.29 7.95
C LEU A 56 -2.62 -0.78 9.25
N LEU A 57 -1.29 -0.77 9.36
CA LEU A 57 -0.59 -1.05 10.61
C LEU A 57 -0.91 -0.01 11.68
N THR A 58 -1.01 1.27 11.31
CA THR A 58 -1.46 2.31 12.25
C THR A 58 -2.94 2.15 12.59
N LEU A 59 -3.79 1.87 11.61
CA LEU A 59 -5.22 1.58 11.82
C LEU A 59 -5.43 0.43 12.83
N GLU A 60 -4.65 -0.66 12.73
CA GLU A 60 -4.70 -1.80 13.66
C GLU A 60 -4.37 -1.39 15.10
N LYS A 61 -3.39 -0.50 15.33
CA LYS A 61 -3.08 0.03 16.67
C LYS A 61 -4.24 0.80 17.30
N TYR A 62 -5.02 1.50 16.48
CA TYR A 62 -6.14 2.33 16.94
C TYR A 62 -7.46 1.55 17.03
N ALA A 63 -7.56 0.38 16.39
CA ALA A 63 -8.76 -0.45 16.37
C ALA A 63 -9.19 -0.93 17.77
N GLU A 64 -8.25 -1.10 18.72
CA GLU A 64 -8.59 -1.45 20.10
C GLU A 64 -9.26 -0.30 20.88
N LYS A 65 -9.09 0.94 20.42
CA LYS A 65 -9.54 2.15 21.13
C LYS A 65 -10.77 2.79 20.48
N TYR A 66 -10.95 2.62 19.18
CA TYR A 66 -12.02 3.27 18.42
C TYR A 66 -12.72 2.27 17.50
N ASP A 67 -14.02 2.06 17.71
CA ASP A 67 -14.84 1.14 16.91
C ASP A 67 -14.80 1.48 15.41
N ALA A 68 -14.75 2.77 15.07
CA ALA A 68 -14.63 3.20 13.68
C ALA A 68 -13.34 2.69 13.01
N CYS A 69 -12.21 2.70 13.72
CA CYS A 69 -10.96 2.12 13.22
C CYS A 69 -11.06 0.60 13.06
N SER A 70 -11.73 -0.08 13.99
CA SER A 70 -11.97 -1.53 13.90
C SER A 70 -12.82 -1.88 12.66
N ASN A 71 -13.91 -1.13 12.45
CA ASN A 71 -14.79 -1.30 11.30
C ASN A 71 -14.07 -1.01 9.97
N ASP A 72 -13.26 0.05 9.92
CA ASP A 72 -12.45 0.39 8.76
C ASP A 72 -11.42 -0.70 8.45
N LEU A 73 -10.79 -1.29 9.48
CA LEU A 73 -9.83 -2.39 9.31
C LEU A 73 -10.51 -3.66 8.77
N GLU A 74 -11.67 -4.02 9.33
CA GLU A 74 -12.47 -5.16 8.85
C GLU A 74 -12.87 -4.94 7.39
N THR A 75 -13.39 -3.76 7.07
CA THR A 75 -13.81 -3.38 5.71
C THR A 75 -12.66 -3.49 4.71
N VAL A 76 -11.50 -2.90 5.03
CA VAL A 76 -10.33 -2.94 4.14
C VAL A 76 -9.78 -4.37 4.01
N SER A 77 -9.67 -5.12 5.11
CA SER A 77 -9.16 -6.49 5.06
C SER A 77 -10.04 -7.42 4.22
N ALA A 78 -11.36 -7.33 4.37
CA ALA A 78 -12.32 -8.08 3.55
C ALA A 78 -12.24 -7.68 2.08
N HIS A 79 -12.02 -6.40 1.80
CA HIS A 79 -11.87 -5.91 0.43
C HIS A 79 -10.55 -6.38 -0.22
N ILE A 80 -9.43 -6.36 0.50
CA ILE A 80 -8.14 -6.91 0.06
C ILE A 80 -8.28 -8.41 -0.26
N ALA A 81 -8.91 -9.19 0.62
CA ALA A 81 -9.17 -10.60 0.38
C ALA A 81 -10.04 -10.82 -0.88
N SER A 82 -11.06 -9.98 -1.07
CA SER A 82 -11.93 -10.00 -2.26
C SER A 82 -11.16 -9.70 -3.55
N ILE A 83 -10.33 -8.66 -3.56
CA ILE A 83 -9.48 -8.30 -4.71
C ILE A 83 -8.58 -9.48 -5.09
N SER A 84 -7.93 -10.12 -4.12
CA SER A 84 -7.08 -11.30 -4.38
C SER A 84 -7.90 -12.47 -4.93
N LYS A 85 -9.07 -12.77 -4.35
CA LYS A 85 -9.96 -13.85 -4.80
C LYS A 85 -10.46 -13.66 -6.23
N ARG A 86 -10.60 -12.41 -6.69
CA ARG A 86 -10.97 -12.04 -8.06
C ARG A 86 -9.80 -12.23 -9.06
N GLY A 87 -8.60 -12.53 -8.56
CA GLY A 87 -7.39 -12.81 -9.35
C GLY A 87 -6.57 -11.57 -9.69
N HIS A 88 -6.76 -10.47 -8.95
CA HIS A 88 -5.89 -9.31 -9.02
C HIS A 88 -4.68 -9.49 -8.10
N GLU A 89 -3.57 -8.84 -8.45
CA GLU A 89 -2.36 -8.85 -7.63
C GLU A 89 -2.41 -7.73 -6.59
N ILE A 90 -1.80 -7.98 -5.44
CA ILE A 90 -1.78 -7.15 -4.25
C ILE A 90 -0.37 -7.19 -3.67
N PHE A 91 0.25 -6.03 -3.54
CA PHE A 91 1.61 -5.92 -3.00
C PHE A 91 1.73 -4.77 -1.99
N PRO A 92 2.72 -4.80 -1.09
CA PRO A 92 2.95 -3.70 -0.15
C PRO A 92 3.31 -2.37 -0.85
N HIS A 93 2.73 -1.30 -0.34
CA HIS A 93 3.07 0.10 -0.58
C HIS A 93 3.38 0.77 0.76
N LEU A 94 4.52 1.43 0.92
CA LEU A 94 4.88 2.02 2.22
C LEU A 94 5.02 3.54 2.17
N HIS A 95 4.22 4.21 2.99
CA HIS A 95 4.27 5.61 3.36
C HIS A 95 4.57 5.72 4.86
N PRO A 96 5.85 5.74 5.28
CA PRO A 96 6.18 5.59 6.70
C PRO A 96 5.73 6.73 7.60
N HIS A 97 5.34 7.88 7.04
CA HIS A 97 4.75 8.98 7.80
C HIS A 97 3.39 8.61 8.43
N TRP A 98 2.73 7.54 8.00
CA TRP A 98 1.55 7.00 8.69
C TRP A 98 1.85 6.49 10.10
N LEU A 99 3.10 6.15 10.43
CA LEU A 99 3.45 5.59 11.74
C LEU A 99 3.14 6.53 12.89
N ASP A 100 3.28 7.83 12.65
CA ASP A 100 3.06 8.86 13.65
C ASP A 100 1.68 9.53 13.48
N ALA A 101 0.90 9.12 12.48
CA ALA A 101 -0.40 9.70 12.19
C ALA A 101 -1.35 9.62 13.39
N GLU A 102 -2.04 10.72 13.63
CA GLU A 102 -3.03 10.84 14.69
C GLU A 102 -4.43 10.61 14.12
N TYR A 103 -5.16 9.69 14.72
CA TYR A 103 -6.57 9.49 14.37
C TYR A 103 -7.43 10.65 14.91
N LEU A 104 -8.35 11.15 14.08
CA LEU A 104 -9.32 12.21 14.40
C LEU A 104 -10.75 11.61 14.49
N PRO A 105 -11.22 11.24 15.70
CA PRO A 105 -12.48 10.52 15.86
C PRO A 105 -13.72 11.31 15.41
N GLN A 106 -13.65 12.65 15.43
CA GLN A 106 -14.79 13.50 15.08
C GLN A 106 -15.12 13.45 13.59
N THR A 107 -14.14 13.15 12.75
CA THR A 107 -14.30 13.12 11.28
C THR A 107 -14.02 11.74 10.67
N ASN A 108 -13.57 10.76 11.46
CA ASN A 108 -13.03 9.48 10.99
C ASN A 108 -11.91 9.67 9.96
N GLU A 109 -11.04 10.66 10.21
CA GLU A 109 -9.91 10.98 9.36
C GLU A 109 -8.59 10.84 10.13
N TRP A 110 -7.50 11.00 9.42
CA TRP A 110 -6.15 10.95 9.95
C TRP A 110 -5.45 12.27 9.71
N LYS A 111 -4.73 12.71 10.74
CA LYS A 111 -3.82 13.83 10.68
C LYS A 111 -2.40 13.30 10.57
N LEU A 112 -1.77 13.56 9.43
CA LEU A 112 -0.35 13.28 9.25
C LEU A 112 0.46 14.33 10.03
N THR A 113 1.21 13.89 11.03
CA THR A 113 2.01 14.75 11.90
C THR A 113 3.49 14.58 11.55
N GLY A 114 4.07 15.63 10.95
CA GLY A 114 5.50 15.65 10.58
C GLY A 114 5.81 15.01 9.23
N THR A 115 6.86 15.53 8.58
CA THR A 115 7.36 15.07 7.27
C THR A 115 8.66 14.26 7.40
N ASP A 116 9.23 14.16 8.60
CA ASP A 116 10.54 13.54 8.84
C ASP A 116 10.60 12.07 8.38
N LYS A 117 9.49 11.34 8.53
CA LYS A 117 9.34 9.92 8.11
C LYS A 117 8.75 9.75 6.71
N TYR A 118 8.79 10.78 5.87
CA TYR A 118 8.26 10.70 4.51
C TYR A 118 8.90 9.56 3.70
N ARG A 119 10.20 9.30 3.91
CA ARG A 119 10.96 8.25 3.20
C ARG A 119 11.35 7.13 4.14
N PHE A 120 11.24 5.89 3.66
CA PHE A 120 11.71 4.69 4.37
C PHE A 120 13.17 4.79 4.82
N PHE A 121 14.01 5.47 4.02
CA PHE A 121 15.41 5.70 4.36
C PHE A 121 15.61 6.56 5.62
N HIS A 122 14.68 7.43 6.00
CA HIS A 122 14.84 8.26 7.21
C HIS A 122 14.51 7.51 8.50
N LEU A 123 13.88 6.36 8.41
CA LEU A 123 13.59 5.49 9.55
C LEU A 123 14.87 4.85 10.10
N ASN A 124 14.89 4.58 11.40
CA ASN A 124 15.93 3.74 11.99
C ASN A 124 15.70 2.24 11.67
N GLU A 125 16.70 1.40 11.93
CA GLU A 125 16.65 -0.04 11.58
C GLU A 125 15.48 -0.79 12.22
N ASN A 126 15.14 -0.48 13.47
CA ASN A 126 14.02 -1.10 14.17
C ASN A 126 12.68 -0.70 13.55
N GLU A 127 12.52 0.57 13.20
CA GLU A 127 11.32 1.07 12.50
C GLU A 127 11.18 0.42 11.13
N ARG A 128 12.25 0.34 10.34
CA ARG A 128 12.25 -0.31 9.02
C ARG A 128 11.87 -1.78 9.10
N GLU A 129 12.46 -2.50 10.05
CA GLU A 129 12.13 -3.91 10.31
C GLU A 129 10.66 -4.07 10.70
N LEU A 130 10.20 -3.28 11.66
CA LEU A 130 8.81 -3.30 12.12
C LEU A 130 7.84 -3.09 10.96
N ILE A 131 8.05 -2.05 10.15
CA ILE A 131 7.07 -1.74 9.10
C ILE A 131 7.16 -2.68 7.91
N PHE A 132 8.35 -3.07 7.47
CA PHE A 132 8.46 -3.89 6.27
C PHE A 132 7.98 -5.31 6.55
N THR A 133 8.43 -5.89 7.66
CA THR A 133 7.98 -7.21 8.11
C THR A 133 6.50 -7.17 8.47
N GLY A 134 6.07 -6.18 9.27
CA GLY A 134 4.66 -6.02 9.62
C GLY A 134 3.76 -5.89 8.39
N SER A 135 4.20 -5.20 7.34
CA SER A 135 3.44 -5.06 6.09
C SER A 135 3.25 -6.37 5.34
N VAL A 136 4.31 -7.17 5.24
CA VAL A 136 4.25 -8.49 4.59
C VAL A 136 3.39 -9.46 5.40
N GLU A 137 3.54 -9.44 6.73
CA GLU A 137 2.74 -10.26 7.65
C GLU A 137 1.26 -9.87 7.61
N LEU A 138 0.95 -8.57 7.59
CA LEU A 138 -0.41 -8.04 7.55
C LEU A 138 -1.13 -8.44 6.26
N LEU A 139 -0.49 -8.30 5.09
CA LEU A 139 -1.10 -8.74 3.84
C LEU A 139 -1.26 -10.27 3.79
N ASN A 140 -0.29 -11.04 4.30
CA ASN A 140 -0.45 -12.48 4.42
C ASN A 140 -1.63 -12.84 5.33
N LYS A 141 -1.79 -12.16 6.48
CA LYS A 141 -2.91 -12.34 7.41
C LYS A 141 -4.26 -12.14 6.72
N PHE A 142 -4.37 -11.15 5.83
CA PHE A 142 -5.62 -10.87 5.11
C PHE A 142 -5.86 -11.79 3.91
N ILE A 143 -4.80 -12.17 3.18
CA ILE A 143 -4.95 -12.87 1.90
C ILE A 143 -4.89 -14.40 2.07
N LYS A 144 -3.92 -14.92 2.83
CA LYS A 144 -3.65 -16.36 2.91
C LYS A 144 -4.84 -17.22 3.37
N PRO A 145 -5.73 -16.77 4.28
CA PRO A 145 -6.92 -17.54 4.64
C PRO A 145 -7.86 -17.83 3.46
N HIS A 146 -7.81 -17.01 2.40
CA HIS A 146 -8.67 -17.12 1.22
C HIS A 146 -7.90 -17.53 -0.04
N ASN A 147 -6.59 -17.32 -0.05
CA ASN A 147 -5.69 -17.68 -1.15
C ASN A 147 -4.33 -18.16 -0.58
N PRO A 148 -4.24 -19.42 -0.09
CA PRO A 148 -3.06 -19.93 0.60
C PRO A 148 -1.78 -19.92 -0.25
N GLU A 149 -1.93 -20.04 -1.57
CA GLU A 149 -0.81 -20.08 -2.53
C GLU A 149 -0.34 -18.68 -2.96
N TYR A 150 -0.98 -17.60 -2.47
CA TYR A 150 -0.67 -16.23 -2.89
C TYR A 150 0.78 -15.85 -2.59
N ILE A 151 1.51 -15.29 -3.55
CA ILE A 151 2.92 -14.92 -3.38
C ILE A 151 3.05 -13.40 -3.34
N LEU A 152 3.54 -12.87 -2.23
CA LEU A 152 3.92 -11.46 -2.10
C LEU A 152 5.37 -11.29 -2.56
N ASP A 153 5.59 -11.06 -3.86
CA ASP A 153 6.94 -10.82 -4.41
C ASP A 153 7.08 -9.49 -5.19
N GLY A 154 6.07 -8.63 -5.16
CA GLY A 154 6.13 -7.25 -5.64
C GLY A 154 6.16 -6.22 -4.50
N TYR A 155 6.57 -4.99 -4.83
CA TYR A 155 6.64 -3.85 -3.91
C TYR A 155 6.60 -2.51 -4.66
N ARG A 156 6.09 -1.46 -4.01
CA ARG A 156 6.24 -0.07 -4.46
C ARG A 156 6.51 0.85 -3.27
N ALA A 157 7.53 1.70 -3.36
CA ALA A 157 7.84 2.72 -2.36
C ALA A 157 6.87 3.90 -2.49
N GLY A 158 6.37 4.39 -1.35
CA GLY A 158 5.62 5.64 -1.27
C GLY A 158 6.42 6.82 -1.79
N GLY A 159 5.75 7.73 -2.49
CA GLY A 159 6.39 8.85 -3.20
C GLY A 159 7.51 8.42 -4.17
N TRP A 160 7.52 7.15 -4.58
CA TRP A 160 8.57 6.52 -5.39
C TRP A 160 9.99 6.65 -4.80
N CYS A 161 10.08 6.78 -3.48
CA CYS A 161 11.32 7.07 -2.75
C CYS A 161 12.13 5.80 -2.40
N ILE A 162 12.41 4.95 -3.38
CA ILE A 162 13.14 3.67 -3.19
C ILE A 162 14.65 3.84 -2.96
N GLN A 163 15.21 5.02 -3.21
CA GLN A 163 16.64 5.26 -3.04
C GLN A 163 16.99 5.79 -1.63
N PRO A 164 18.17 5.48 -1.08
CA PRO A 164 19.11 4.46 -1.58
C PRO A 164 18.57 3.04 -1.35
N PHE A 165 18.72 2.16 -2.35
CA PHE A 165 18.16 0.80 -2.29
C PHE A 165 18.81 -0.07 -1.20
N SER A 166 20.02 0.27 -0.74
CA SER A 166 20.70 -0.44 0.34
C SER A 166 19.90 -0.46 1.65
N ALA A 167 19.01 0.51 1.88
CA ALA A 167 18.11 0.48 3.04
C ALA A 167 16.97 -0.53 2.90
N PHE A 168 16.56 -0.87 1.67
CA PHE A 168 15.47 -1.81 1.38
C PHE A 168 15.97 -3.23 1.13
N GLU A 169 17.16 -3.38 0.57
CA GLU A 169 17.75 -4.65 0.13
C GLU A 169 17.68 -5.78 1.19
N PRO A 170 18.00 -5.55 2.48
CA PRO A 170 17.90 -6.60 3.49
C PRO A 170 16.48 -7.16 3.63
N TYR A 171 15.48 -6.29 3.56
CA TYR A 171 14.06 -6.65 3.72
C TYR A 171 13.51 -7.31 2.46
N PHE A 172 13.92 -6.85 1.28
CA PHE A 172 13.59 -7.52 0.01
C PHE A 172 14.10 -8.96 -0.01
N LYS A 173 15.35 -9.18 0.42
CA LYS A 173 15.93 -10.53 0.52
C LYS A 173 15.21 -11.38 1.56
N LYS A 174 14.96 -10.83 2.75
CA LYS A 174 14.27 -11.52 3.85
C LYS A 174 12.87 -12.00 3.44
N HIS A 175 12.10 -11.13 2.80
CA HIS A 175 10.70 -11.38 2.42
C HIS A 175 10.52 -11.86 0.99
N LYS A 176 11.63 -12.12 0.28
CA LYS A 176 11.65 -12.62 -1.11
C LYS A 176 10.89 -11.73 -2.09
N ILE A 177 10.92 -10.41 -1.87
CA ILE A 177 10.44 -9.42 -2.83
C ILE A 177 11.39 -9.40 -4.03
N LYS A 178 10.85 -9.65 -5.22
CA LYS A 178 11.59 -9.74 -6.48
C LYS A 178 11.41 -8.51 -7.37
N TYR A 179 10.24 -7.88 -7.30
CA TYR A 179 9.86 -6.82 -8.22
C TYR A 179 9.63 -5.50 -7.47
N ASP A 180 10.42 -4.49 -7.80
CA ASP A 180 10.16 -3.10 -7.42
C ASP A 180 9.46 -2.36 -8.57
N PHE A 181 8.40 -1.63 -8.23
CA PHE A 181 7.62 -0.81 -9.16
C PHE A 181 7.73 0.69 -8.86
N SER A 182 8.86 1.12 -8.29
CA SER A 182 9.11 2.50 -7.85
C SER A 182 10.01 3.29 -8.80
N VAL A 183 10.68 2.61 -9.72
CA VAL A 183 11.66 3.23 -10.62
C VAL A 183 11.14 3.33 -12.04
N LEU A 184 11.39 4.49 -12.67
CA LEU A 184 11.26 4.65 -14.11
C LEU A 184 12.65 4.78 -14.72
N GLY A 185 13.06 3.77 -15.50
CA GLY A 185 14.40 3.71 -16.08
C GLY A 185 14.73 4.95 -16.91
N LYS A 186 15.88 5.57 -16.65
CA LYS A 186 16.39 6.82 -17.26
C LYS A 186 15.71 8.11 -16.81
N PHE A 187 14.80 8.07 -15.84
CA PHE A 187 14.17 9.25 -15.27
C PHE A 187 14.61 9.44 -13.82
N TYR A 188 14.80 10.70 -13.45
CA TYR A 188 15.05 11.11 -12.08
C TYR A 188 14.26 12.39 -11.80
N LEU A 189 13.61 12.47 -10.65
CA LEU A 189 12.88 13.66 -10.21
C LEU A 189 13.38 14.06 -8.82
N PHE A 190 13.93 15.27 -8.70
CA PHE A 190 14.13 15.92 -7.40
C PHE A 190 12.84 16.67 -7.05
N SER A 191 12.24 16.35 -5.90
CA SER A 191 11.07 17.07 -5.38
C SER A 191 11.44 17.72 -4.05
N ASN A 192 10.96 18.95 -3.83
CA ASN A 192 11.05 19.63 -2.55
C ASN A 192 9.98 19.17 -1.55
N ALA A 193 9.10 18.23 -1.92
CA ALA A 193 8.18 17.56 -0.98
C ALA A 193 8.90 16.76 0.13
N GLN A 194 10.24 16.78 0.13
CA GLN A 194 11.12 16.13 1.09
C GLN A 194 11.75 17.10 2.10
N TYR A 195 11.42 18.40 2.04
CA TYR A 195 11.85 19.43 3.00
C TYR A 195 10.69 19.87 3.90
#